data_AF-A0A9P8F9E1-F1
#
_entry.id   AF-A0A9P8F9E1-F1
#
_cell.length_a   1.000
_cell.length_b   1.000
_cell.length_c   1.000
_cell.angle_alpha   90.00
_cell.angle_beta   90.00
_cell.angle_gamma   90.00
#
_symmetry.space_group_name_H-M   'P 1'
#
loop_
_entity.id
_entity.type
_entity.pdbx_description
1 polymer ?
#
loop_
_entity_poly.entity_id
_entity_poly.type
_entity_poly.pdbx_seq_one_letter_code
_entity_poly.pdbx_strand_id
1 'polypeptide(L)'
;MGNSSSTPKISAQDRAILDMKNQRDKLHQYQKRITIITNREKEIAKECLRNGDKRRALLALRKKKYQESLLAKTDQQLAQLETLTSDVEFALVQKDVVFGLQQGTKEINEMLGTRMTNQEEDEVEDELEALAAEANRQRMPSTVEEGVIEPLPNAPKDAPKESAKERAARRAREREREMGNGAEPILA
;
A
#
# COMPACT_ATOMS: atom_id res chain seq x y z
N MET A 1 -6.50 43.47 -8.45
CA MET A 1 -6.73 42.25 -9.26
C MET A 1 -7.25 41.17 -8.31
N GLY A 2 -8.41 40.59 -8.63
CA GLY A 2 -9.19 39.75 -7.72
C GLY A 2 -8.50 38.45 -7.38
N ASN A 3 -8.37 38.19 -6.08
CA ASN A 3 -7.92 36.94 -5.51
C ASN A 3 -9.06 35.92 -5.66
N SER A 4 -9.10 35.22 -6.79
CA SER A 4 -9.99 34.07 -7.01
C SER A 4 -9.58 32.96 -6.05
N SER A 5 -10.11 32.98 -4.83
CA SER A 5 -9.98 31.86 -3.90
C SER A 5 -10.50 30.62 -4.61
N SER A 6 -9.60 29.71 -4.99
CA SER A 6 -9.96 28.41 -5.56
C SER A 6 -10.76 27.65 -4.52
N THR A 7 -12.09 27.68 -4.65
CA THR A 7 -12.94 26.82 -3.85
C THR A 7 -12.52 25.38 -4.12
N PRO A 8 -12.24 24.57 -3.09
CA PRO A 8 -11.86 23.18 -3.29
C PRO A 8 -12.99 22.50 -4.06
N LYS A 9 -12.69 22.01 -5.27
CA LYS A 9 -13.67 21.38 -6.14
C LYS A 9 -14.04 20.04 -5.50
N ILE A 10 -15.14 20.03 -4.76
CA ILE A 10 -15.72 18.82 -4.16
C ILE A 10 -15.83 17.76 -5.26
N SER A 11 -15.14 16.64 -5.04
CA SER A 11 -15.07 15.55 -6.01
C SER A 11 -16.43 14.86 -6.14
N ALA A 12 -16.70 14.21 -7.27
CA ALA A 12 -17.92 13.42 -7.44
C ALA A 12 -18.00 12.29 -6.37
N GLN A 13 -16.83 11.78 -6.00
CA GLN A 13 -16.61 10.78 -4.95
C GLN A 13 -16.98 11.33 -3.56
N ASP A 14 -16.57 12.56 -3.23
CA ASP A 14 -16.89 13.19 -1.95
C ASP A 14 -18.41 13.38 -1.78
N ARG A 15 -19.10 13.73 -2.86
CA ARG A 15 -20.57 13.81 -2.88
C ARG A 15 -21.21 12.45 -2.66
N ALA A 16 -20.71 11.41 -3.30
CA ALA A 16 -21.21 10.05 -3.13
C ALA A 16 -21.02 9.56 -1.68
N ILE A 17 -19.84 9.79 -1.08
CA ILE A 17 -19.57 9.45 0.33
C ILE A 17 -20.52 10.21 1.26
N LEU A 18 -20.71 11.50 1.02
CA LEU A 18 -21.64 12.32 1.80
C LEU A 18 -23.07 11.80 1.71
N ASP A 19 -23.53 11.44 0.50
CA ASP A 19 -24.87 10.91 0.29
C ASP A 19 -25.07 9.56 0.99
N MET A 20 -24.08 8.66 0.94
CA MET A 20 -24.14 7.39 1.68
C MET A 20 -24.17 7.60 3.19
N LYS A 21 -23.37 8.53 3.73
CA LYS A 21 -23.38 8.89 5.16
C LYS A 21 -24.72 9.48 5.58
N ASN A 22 -25.28 10.38 4.76
CA ASN A 22 -26.62 10.95 4.99
C ASN A 22 -27.72 9.86 4.97
N GLN A 23 -27.62 8.88 4.07
CA GLN A 23 -28.55 7.76 4.02
C GLN A 23 -28.44 6.88 5.27
N ARG A 24 -27.22 6.56 5.70
CA ARG A 24 -26.97 5.81 6.95
C ARG A 24 -27.61 6.53 8.13
N ASP A 25 -27.39 7.83 8.29
CA ASP A 25 -27.93 8.59 9.42
C ASP A 25 -29.48 8.60 9.42
N LYS A 26 -30.10 8.71 8.23
CA LYS A 26 -31.56 8.57 8.08
C LYS A 26 -32.06 7.18 8.47
N LEU A 27 -31.33 6.12 8.10
CA LEU A 27 -31.67 4.74 8.49
C LEU A 27 -31.56 4.55 10.00
N HIS A 28 -30.52 5.08 10.66
CA HIS A 28 -30.40 5.06 12.12
C HIS A 28 -31.58 5.78 12.80
N GLN A 29 -32.00 6.94 12.27
CA GLN A 29 -33.17 7.66 12.79
C GLN A 29 -34.46 6.85 12.59
N TYR A 30 -34.59 6.15 11.47
CA TYR A 30 -35.74 5.27 11.21
C TYR A 30 -35.76 4.07 12.15
N GLN A 31 -34.62 3.42 12.36
CA GLN A 31 -34.43 2.31 13.29
C GLN A 31 -34.87 2.71 14.71
N LYS A 32 -34.36 3.84 15.24
CA LYS A 32 -34.75 4.38 16.55
C LYS A 32 -36.26 4.61 16.68
N ARG A 33 -36.88 5.19 15.65
CA ARG A 33 -38.34 5.42 15.63
C ARG A 33 -39.12 4.11 15.66
N ILE A 34 -38.73 3.12 14.86
CA ILE A 34 -39.40 1.82 14.88
C ILE A 34 -39.21 1.13 16.23
N THR A 35 -38.00 1.14 16.82
CA THR A 35 -37.77 0.52 18.13
C THR A 35 -38.72 1.05 19.20
N ILE A 36 -38.97 2.36 19.23
CA ILE A 36 -39.94 2.97 20.16
C ILE A 36 -41.36 2.45 19.88
N ILE A 37 -41.78 2.37 18.62
CA ILE A 37 -43.11 1.86 18.23
C ILE A 37 -43.25 0.38 18.60
N THR A 38 -42.25 -0.46 18.30
CA THR A 38 -42.22 -1.90 18.62
C THR A 38 -42.32 -2.14 20.13
N ASN A 39 -41.63 -1.32 20.94
CA ASN A 39 -41.76 -1.36 22.39
C ASN A 39 -43.18 -0.99 22.84
N ARG A 40 -43.78 0.03 22.24
CA ARG A 40 -45.17 0.41 22.54
C ARG A 40 -46.17 -0.68 22.14
N GLU A 41 -46.01 -1.31 20.98
CA GLU A 41 -46.83 -2.45 20.54
C GLU A 41 -46.71 -3.65 21.48
N LYS A 42 -45.52 -3.89 22.06
CA LYS A 42 -45.30 -4.93 23.07
C LYS A 42 -46.07 -4.64 24.36
N GLU A 43 -46.06 -3.40 24.84
CA GLU A 43 -46.83 -3.01 26.04
C GLU A 43 -48.34 -3.08 25.79
N ILE A 44 -48.82 -2.59 24.63
CA ILE A 44 -50.23 -2.73 24.24
C ILE A 44 -50.64 -4.20 24.18
N ALA A 45 -49.80 -5.08 23.65
CA ALA A 45 -50.08 -6.51 23.61
C ALA A 45 -50.22 -7.09 25.03
N LYS A 46 -49.36 -6.70 25.99
CA LYS A 46 -49.47 -7.11 27.39
C LYS A 46 -50.75 -6.58 28.05
N GLU A 47 -51.09 -5.31 27.82
CA GLU A 47 -52.33 -4.70 28.34
C GLU A 47 -53.57 -5.44 27.82
N CYS A 48 -53.63 -5.73 26.52
CA CYS A 48 -54.74 -6.50 25.94
C CYS A 48 -54.84 -7.92 26.53
N LEU A 49 -53.71 -8.57 26.84
CA LEU A 49 -53.72 -9.88 27.49
C LEU A 49 -54.25 -9.80 28.93
N ARG A 50 -53.90 -8.75 29.69
CA ARG A 50 -54.43 -8.52 31.05
C ARG A 50 -55.93 -8.27 31.05
N ASN A 51 -56.45 -7.60 30.03
CA ASN A 51 -57.87 -7.32 29.87
C ASN A 51 -58.66 -8.50 29.27
N GLY A 52 -58.01 -9.63 28.93
CA GLY A 52 -58.65 -10.81 28.35
C GLY A 52 -58.92 -10.73 26.83
N ASP A 53 -58.56 -9.63 26.18
CA ASP A 53 -58.79 -9.36 24.75
C ASP A 53 -57.75 -10.04 23.85
N LYS A 54 -57.84 -11.36 23.73
CA LYS A 54 -56.89 -12.18 22.92
C LYS A 54 -56.81 -11.73 21.46
N ARG A 55 -57.93 -11.34 20.83
CA ARG A 55 -57.95 -10.92 19.41
C ARG A 55 -57.12 -9.66 19.15
N ARG A 56 -57.21 -8.66 20.03
CA ARG A 56 -56.46 -7.40 19.91
C ARG A 56 -54.97 -7.62 20.23
N ALA A 57 -54.66 -8.45 21.21
CA ALA A 57 -53.29 -8.84 21.52
C ALA A 57 -52.61 -9.52 20.31
N LEU A 58 -53.30 -10.45 19.65
CA LEU A 58 -52.78 -11.15 18.46
C LEU A 58 -52.49 -10.19 17.29
N LEU A 59 -53.35 -9.19 17.07
CA LEU A 59 -53.14 -8.15 16.07
C LEU A 59 -51.90 -7.30 16.39
N ALA A 60 -51.74 -6.87 17.64
CA ALA A 60 -50.57 -6.11 18.08
C ALA A 60 -49.27 -6.91 17.90
N LEU A 61 -49.27 -8.20 18.25
CA LEU A 61 -48.12 -9.09 18.04
C LEU A 61 -47.80 -9.32 16.56
N ARG A 62 -48.81 -9.42 15.69
CA ARG A 62 -48.59 -9.55 14.25
C ARG A 62 -47.97 -8.28 13.65
N LYS A 63 -48.43 -7.10 14.08
CA LYS A 63 -47.82 -5.81 13.68
C LYS A 63 -46.38 -5.70 14.20
N LYS A 64 -46.13 -6.07 15.45
CA LYS A 64 -44.79 -6.15 16.05
C LYS A 64 -43.86 -7.02 15.22
N LYS A 65 -44.28 -8.23 14.85
CA LYS A 65 -43.48 -9.15 14.01
C LYS A 65 -43.13 -8.54 12.65
N TYR A 66 -44.07 -7.83 12.03
CA TYR A 66 -43.81 -7.13 10.76
C TYR A 66 -42.75 -6.04 10.94
N GLN A 67 -42.85 -5.22 11.98
CA GLN A 67 -41.86 -4.18 12.26
C GLN A 67 -40.48 -4.76 12.60
N GLU A 68 -40.41 -5.87 13.32
CA GLU A 68 -39.15 -6.60 13.56
C GLU A 68 -38.52 -7.11 12.26
N SER A 69 -39.34 -7.63 11.34
CA SER A 69 -38.83 -8.04 10.02
C SER A 69 -38.33 -6.86 9.18
N LEU A 70 -38.94 -5.69 9.35
CA LEU A 70 -38.50 -4.46 8.68
C LEU A 70 -37.19 -3.94 9.30
N LEU A 71 -37.06 -3.97 10.63
CA LEU A 71 -35.81 -3.65 11.31
C LEU A 71 -34.67 -4.54 10.81
N ALA A 72 -34.88 -5.85 10.73
CA ALA A 72 -33.85 -6.78 10.24
C ALA A 72 -33.37 -6.45 8.82
N LYS A 73 -34.30 -6.08 7.91
CA LYS A 73 -33.94 -5.61 6.56
C LYS A 73 -33.16 -4.29 6.59
N THR A 74 -33.54 -3.39 7.49
CA THR A 74 -32.89 -2.09 7.66
C THR A 74 -31.47 -2.27 8.18
N ASP A 75 -31.25 -3.18 9.14
CA ASP A 75 -29.94 -3.51 9.68
C ASP A 75 -29.02 -4.13 8.60
N GLN A 76 -29.57 -4.98 7.74
CA GLN A 76 -28.84 -5.53 6.60
C GLN A 76 -28.42 -4.43 5.60
N GLN A 77 -29.30 -3.49 5.28
CA GLN A 77 -28.99 -2.37 4.39
C GLN A 77 -27.95 -1.43 5.00
N LEU A 78 -28.01 -1.21 6.31
CA LEU A 78 -27.06 -0.39 7.04
C LEU A 78 -25.67 -1.01 7.02
N ALA A 79 -25.56 -2.32 7.27
CA ALA A 79 -24.30 -3.05 7.13
C ALA A 79 -23.74 -2.97 5.71
N GLN A 80 -24.59 -3.10 4.68
CA GLN A 80 -24.17 -2.93 3.29
C GLN A 80 -23.62 -1.52 3.00
N LEU A 81 -24.26 -0.47 3.52
CA LEU A 81 -23.79 0.91 3.35
C LEU A 81 -22.47 1.16 4.09
N GLU A 82 -22.27 0.57 5.26
CA GLU A 82 -21.01 0.66 6.00
C GLU A 82 -19.87 -0.01 5.23
N THR A 83 -20.09 -1.21 4.69
CA THR A 83 -19.11 -1.89 3.83
C THR A 83 -18.78 -1.06 2.60
N LEU A 84 -19.79 -0.59 1.85
CA LEU A 84 -19.58 0.21 0.64
C LEU A 84 -18.85 1.53 0.94
N THR A 85 -19.16 2.17 2.07
CA THR A 85 -18.46 3.40 2.48
C THR A 85 -16.99 3.11 2.79
N SER A 86 -16.71 2.04 3.54
CA SER A 86 -15.34 1.61 3.85
C SER A 86 -14.55 1.23 2.60
N ASP A 87 -15.17 0.53 1.65
CA ASP A 87 -14.51 0.12 0.40
C ASP A 87 -14.12 1.33 -0.45
N VAL A 88 -15.01 2.33 -0.55
CA VAL A 88 -14.73 3.57 -1.28
C VAL A 88 -13.65 4.40 -0.58
N GLU A 89 -13.70 4.52 0.74
CA GLU A 89 -12.67 5.22 1.52
C GLU A 89 -11.30 4.52 1.39
N PHE A 90 -11.28 3.19 1.41
CA PHE A 90 -10.07 2.40 1.19
C PHE A 90 -9.50 2.60 -0.23
N ALA A 91 -10.36 2.57 -1.25
CA ALA A 91 -9.93 2.79 -2.64
C ALA A 91 -9.31 4.18 -2.86
N LEU A 92 -9.80 5.21 -2.14
CA LEU A 92 -9.19 6.55 -2.18
C LEU A 92 -7.77 6.53 -1.60
N VAL A 93 -7.58 5.92 -0.43
CA VAL A 93 -6.25 5.79 0.20
C VAL A 93 -5.31 4.96 -0.68
N GLN A 94 -5.79 3.87 -1.26
CA GLN A 94 -4.99 3.01 -2.13
C GLN A 94 -4.48 3.78 -3.36
N LYS A 95 -5.32 4.62 -3.96
CA LYS A 95 -4.91 5.48 -5.08
C LYS A 95 -3.76 6.41 -4.68
N ASP A 96 -3.87 7.05 -3.51
CA ASP A 96 -2.86 7.99 -3.02
C ASP A 96 -1.53 7.28 -2.72
N VAL A 97 -1.59 6.10 -2.09
CA VAL A 97 -0.39 5.27 -1.83
C VAL A 97 0.29 4.84 -3.12
N VAL A 98 -0.47 4.35 -4.10
CA VAL A 98 0.07 3.92 -5.39
C VAL A 98 0.70 5.11 -6.14
N PHE A 99 0.04 6.27 -6.12
CA PHE A 99 0.59 7.48 -6.73
C PHE A 99 1.90 7.92 -6.04
N GLY A 100 1.95 7.89 -4.71
CA GLY A 100 3.17 8.18 -3.94
C GLY A 100 4.32 7.22 -4.24
N LEU A 101 4.05 5.91 -4.34
CA LEU A 101 5.06 4.92 -4.72
C LEU A 101 5.56 5.12 -6.15
N GLN A 102 4.68 5.45 -7.09
CA GLN A 102 5.05 5.76 -8.47
C GLN A 102 5.93 7.01 -8.54
N GLN A 103 5.60 8.04 -7.77
CA GLN A 103 6.41 9.25 -7.72
C GLN A 103 7.77 8.99 -7.08
N GLY A 104 7.82 8.29 -5.94
CA GLY A 104 9.08 7.88 -5.32
C GLY A 104 9.94 7.03 -6.25
N THR A 105 9.34 6.07 -6.98
CA THR A 105 10.06 5.28 -7.99
C THR A 105 10.62 6.14 -9.11
N LYS A 106 9.88 7.15 -9.58
CA LYS A 106 10.36 8.09 -10.59
C LYS A 106 11.52 8.92 -10.08
N GLU A 107 11.42 9.48 -8.88
CA GLU A 107 12.50 10.28 -8.27
C GLU A 107 13.75 9.42 -8.01
N ILE A 108 13.58 8.17 -7.56
CA ILE A 108 14.69 7.22 -7.41
C ILE A 108 15.32 6.93 -8.77
N ASN A 109 14.54 6.65 -9.81
CA ASN A 109 15.06 6.40 -11.15
C ASN A 109 15.74 7.64 -11.76
N GLU A 110 15.24 8.84 -11.47
CA GLU A 110 15.89 10.09 -11.88
C GLU A 110 17.21 10.28 -11.14
N MET A 111 17.25 10.05 -9.82
CA MET A 111 18.50 10.12 -9.03
C MET A 111 19.53 9.07 -9.46
N LEU A 112 19.08 7.85 -9.72
CA LEU A 112 19.93 6.76 -10.21
C LEU A 112 20.35 6.99 -11.68
N GLY A 113 19.48 7.55 -12.52
CA GLY A 113 19.81 7.91 -13.90
C GLY A 113 20.69 9.16 -14.03
N THR A 114 20.74 10.01 -12.99
CA THR A 114 21.58 11.22 -12.93
C THR A 114 22.91 10.97 -12.22
N ARG A 115 23.08 9.83 -11.55
CA ARG A 115 24.37 9.40 -11.01
C ARG A 115 24.97 8.39 -11.97
N MET A 116 26.16 8.73 -12.48
CA MET A 116 27.02 7.96 -13.39
C MET A 116 26.32 6.88 -14.21
N THR A 117 26.25 7.09 -15.52
CA THR A 117 25.94 6.00 -16.43
C THR A 117 26.91 4.83 -16.17
N ASN A 118 26.47 3.58 -16.34
CA ASN A 118 27.37 2.43 -16.19
C ASN A 118 28.68 2.58 -17.01
N GLN A 119 28.64 3.34 -18.10
CA GLN A 119 29.82 3.71 -18.89
C GLN A 119 30.76 4.66 -18.16
N GLU A 120 30.25 5.72 -17.53
CA GLU A 120 31.06 6.63 -16.72
C GLU A 120 31.61 5.91 -15.47
N GLU A 121 30.86 4.96 -14.89
CA GLU A 121 31.36 4.11 -13.81
C GLU A 121 32.53 3.23 -14.27
N ASP A 122 32.37 2.54 -15.41
CA ASP A 122 33.41 1.68 -16.01
C ASP A 122 34.67 2.51 -16.38
N GLU A 123 34.50 3.71 -16.94
CA GLU A 123 35.62 4.60 -17.31
C GLU A 123 36.38 5.09 -16.07
N VAL A 124 35.67 5.48 -15.00
CA VAL A 124 36.30 5.89 -13.73
C VAL A 124 37.00 4.71 -13.05
N GLU A 125 36.44 3.50 -13.11
CA GLU A 125 37.09 2.29 -12.62
C GLU A 125 38.40 2.00 -13.37
N ASP A 126 38.39 2.09 -14.70
CA ASP A 126 39.57 1.89 -15.55
C ASP A 126 40.67 2.95 -15.27
N GLU A 127 40.30 4.22 -15.10
CA GLU A 127 41.22 5.31 -14.74
C GLU A 127 41.85 5.10 -13.35
N LEU A 128 41.04 4.67 -12.36
CA LEU A 128 41.54 4.34 -11.03
C LEU A 128 42.47 3.13 -11.03
N GLU A 129 42.17 2.10 -11.81
CA GLU A 129 43.01 0.91 -11.93
C GLU A 129 44.35 1.25 -12.59
N ALA A 130 44.35 2.12 -13.61
CA ALA A 130 45.57 2.63 -14.23
C ALA A 130 46.44 3.44 -13.24
N LEU A 131 45.84 4.34 -12.46
CA LEU A 131 46.54 5.11 -11.42
C LEU A 131 47.08 4.22 -10.30
N ALA A 132 46.33 3.21 -9.87
CA ALA A 132 46.78 2.23 -8.88
C ALA A 132 47.95 1.40 -9.41
N ALA A 133 47.90 0.98 -10.67
CA ALA A 133 48.99 0.26 -11.32
C ALA A 133 50.25 1.12 -11.48
N GLU A 134 50.12 2.41 -11.78
CA GLU A 134 51.24 3.35 -11.86
C GLU A 134 51.86 3.63 -10.49
N ALA A 135 51.03 3.87 -9.47
CA ALA A 135 51.47 4.01 -8.08
C ALA A 135 52.19 2.76 -7.55
N ASN A 136 51.76 1.56 -7.99
CA ASN A 136 52.39 0.30 -7.64
C ASN A 136 53.65 -0.01 -8.48
N ARG A 137 53.76 0.53 -9.71
CA ARG A 137 55.02 0.50 -10.50
C ARG A 137 56.09 1.42 -9.91
N GLN A 138 55.70 2.52 -9.26
CA GLN A 138 56.62 3.40 -8.54
C GLN A 138 57.07 2.86 -7.18
N ARG A 139 56.54 1.71 -6.74
CA ARG A 139 56.99 1.02 -5.53
C ARG A 139 57.49 -0.38 -5.83
N MET A 140 58.81 -0.54 -6.00
CA MET A 140 59.62 -1.73 -5.66
C MET A 140 61.12 -1.32 -5.50
N PRO A 141 62.01 -2.05 -4.79
CA PRO A 141 62.14 -2.11 -3.33
C PRO A 141 63.58 -1.83 -2.79
N SER A 142 63.68 -1.73 -1.46
CA SER A 142 64.85 -1.97 -0.57
C SER A 142 65.97 -0.91 -0.42
N THR A 143 66.04 -0.29 0.76
CA THR A 143 67.04 -0.72 1.76
C THR A 143 66.31 -1.07 3.05
N VAL A 144 66.69 -2.21 3.62
CA VAL A 144 66.26 -2.68 4.94
C VAL A 144 66.94 -1.82 6.01
N GLU A 145 66.15 -1.25 6.91
CA GLU A 145 66.54 -1.17 8.32
C GLU A 145 65.50 -1.94 9.12
N GLU A 146 65.99 -2.89 9.92
CA GLU A 146 65.21 -3.71 10.84
C GLU A 146 64.48 -2.82 11.85
N GLY A 147 63.16 -2.78 11.76
CA GLY A 147 62.28 -2.27 12.79
C GLY A 147 61.15 -3.27 13.00
N VAL A 148 61.16 -3.95 14.15
CA VAL A 148 60.13 -4.90 14.58
C VAL A 148 58.76 -4.22 14.54
N ILE A 149 57.89 -4.66 13.63
CA ILE A 149 56.46 -4.33 13.65
C ILE A 149 55.74 -5.66 13.91
N GLU A 150 55.06 -5.73 15.05
CA GLU A 150 54.26 -6.89 15.46
C GLU A 150 53.26 -7.28 14.35
N PRO A 151 53.06 -8.59 14.09
CA PRO A 151 52.13 -9.02 13.07
C PRO A 151 50.70 -8.71 13.53
N LEU A 152 50.02 -7.80 12.82
CA LEU A 152 48.58 -7.63 12.94
C LEU A 152 47.87 -8.98 12.68
N PRO A 153 46.74 -9.24 13.37
CA PRO A 153 46.03 -10.50 13.27
C PRO A 153 45.63 -10.78 11.82
N ASN A 154 45.96 -11.98 11.34
CA ASN A 154 45.70 -12.42 9.97
C ASN A 154 44.19 -12.31 9.65
N ALA A 155 43.86 -11.50 8.64
CA ALA A 155 42.54 -11.52 8.03
C ALA A 155 42.22 -12.96 7.56
N PRO A 156 40.97 -13.44 7.73
CA PRO A 156 40.57 -14.77 7.28
C PRO A 156 40.96 -14.99 5.81
N LYS A 157 41.80 -16.00 5.56
CA LYS A 157 42.35 -16.30 4.23
C LYS A 157 41.35 -16.99 3.29
N ASP A 158 40.11 -17.18 3.74
CA ASP A 158 39.06 -17.92 3.03
C ASP A 158 38.15 -17.04 2.17
N ALA A 159 38.56 -15.81 1.84
CA ALA A 159 37.89 -15.06 0.79
C ALA A 159 38.10 -15.81 -0.55
N PRO A 160 37.03 -16.23 -1.26
CA PRO A 160 37.18 -16.92 -2.52
C PRO A 160 37.89 -15.97 -3.49
N LYS A 161 39.13 -16.34 -3.88
CA LYS A 161 39.88 -15.63 -4.92
C LYS A 161 39.23 -15.94 -6.26
N GLU A 162 38.13 -15.26 -6.56
CA GLU A 162 37.52 -15.30 -7.90
C GLU A 162 38.56 -14.75 -8.88
N SER A 163 39.09 -15.63 -9.74
CA SER A 163 40.14 -15.24 -10.66
C SER A 163 39.63 -14.14 -11.60
N ALA A 164 40.48 -13.20 -12.03
CA ALA A 164 40.07 -12.16 -12.98
C ALA A 164 39.42 -12.75 -14.25
N LYS A 165 39.86 -13.96 -14.64
CA LYS A 165 39.30 -14.74 -15.75
C LYS A 165 37.87 -15.22 -15.47
N GLU A 166 37.56 -15.57 -14.22
CA GLU A 166 36.25 -16.03 -13.78
C GLU A 166 35.25 -14.87 -13.64
N ARG A 167 35.72 -13.71 -13.15
CA ARG A 167 34.95 -12.46 -13.14
C ARG A 167 34.64 -11.98 -14.56
N ALA A 168 35.63 -12.00 -15.46
CA ALA A 168 35.43 -11.66 -16.86
C ALA A 168 34.47 -12.65 -17.57
N ALA A 169 34.58 -13.95 -17.27
CA ALA A 169 33.67 -14.96 -17.80
C ALA A 169 32.24 -14.83 -17.26
N ARG A 170 32.07 -14.42 -15.99
CA ARG A 170 30.76 -14.13 -15.40
C ARG A 170 30.11 -12.93 -16.09
N ARG A 171 30.86 -11.83 -16.25
CA ARG A 171 30.41 -10.62 -16.99
C ARG A 171 30.04 -10.93 -18.45
N ALA A 172 30.82 -11.79 -19.13
CA ALA A 172 30.52 -12.22 -20.49
C ALA A 172 29.22 -13.06 -20.57
N ARG A 173 29.01 -13.98 -19.62
CA ARG A 173 27.78 -14.79 -19.53
C ARG A 173 26.54 -13.96 -19.17
N GLU A 174 26.71 -12.91 -18.38
CA GLU A 174 25.64 -11.95 -18.06
C GLU A 174 25.23 -11.17 -19.32
N ARG A 175 26.21 -10.65 -20.08
CA ARG A 175 25.98 -10.00 -21.37
C ARG A 175 25.31 -10.92 -22.40
N GLU A 176 25.68 -12.20 -22.45
CA GLU A 176 25.04 -13.18 -23.34
C GLU A 176 23.61 -13.52 -22.92
N ARG A 177 23.31 -13.56 -21.61
CA ARG A 177 21.94 -13.78 -21.10
C ARG A 177 21.03 -12.59 -21.39
N GLU A 178 21.54 -11.36 -21.30
CA GLU A 178 20.79 -10.15 -21.65
C GLU A 178 20.54 -10.05 -23.16
N MET A 179 21.48 -10.50 -23.99
CA MET A 179 21.30 -10.58 -25.45
C MET A 179 20.38 -11.73 -25.88
N GLY A 180 20.24 -12.78 -25.07
CA GLY A 180 19.41 -13.96 -25.35
C GLY A 180 17.94 -13.86 -24.88
N ASN A 181 17.65 -13.05 -23.86
CA ASN A 181 16.29 -12.89 -23.32
C ASN A 181 15.45 -11.80 -24.01
N GLY A 182 15.93 -11.25 -25.13
CA GLY A 182 15.17 -10.32 -25.98
C GLY A 182 14.10 -10.98 -26.87
N ALA A 183 13.84 -12.28 -26.74
CA ALA A 183 12.90 -13.01 -27.59
C ALA A 183 12.00 -13.98 -26.80
N GLU A 184 11.14 -13.47 -25.92
CA GLU A 184 9.85 -14.11 -25.66
C GLU A 184 8.75 -13.30 -26.35
N PRO A 185 8.02 -13.86 -27.33
CA PRO A 185 6.87 -13.18 -27.90
C PRO A 185 5.76 -13.15 -26.84
N ILE A 186 5.34 -11.93 -26.47
CA ILE A 186 4.14 -11.70 -25.68
C ILE A 186 2.97 -12.31 -26.46
N LEU A 187 2.43 -13.43 -25.95
CA LEU A 187 1.17 -14.00 -26.40
C LEU A 187 0.06 -12.95 -26.26
N ALA A 188 -0.58 -12.63 -27.38
CA ALA A 188 -1.88 -11.97 -27.44
C ALA A 188 -3.02 -12.98 -27.28
#